data_AF-A0A526PWN2-F1
#
_entry.id   AF-A0A526PWN2-F1
#
_cell.length_a   1.000
_cell.length_b   1.000
_cell.length_c   1.000
_cell.angle_alpha   90.00
_cell.angle_beta   90.00
_cell.angle_gamma   90.00
#
_symmetry.space_group_name_H-M   'P 1'
#
loop_
_entity.id
_entity.type
_entity.pdbx_description
1 polymer ?
#
loop_
_entity_poly.entity_id
_entity_poly.type
_entity_poly.pdbx_seq_one_letter_code
_entity_poly.pdbx_strand_id
1 'polypeptide(L)'
;AQQSAADPDLKNLNYADLNYDYVYAGDDGLKPRVAFDDGTKMFLEFTGDIPAIFVVDEKGQESLVNQRTQGKYTIVDKIGRQFTLRADGKTLCLYNRARPSKADPVSAVYGPKKLVRGSGPFT
;
A
#
# COMPACT_ATOMS: atom_id res chain seq x y z
N ALA A 1 -25.36 -4.12 22.73
CA ALA A 1 -24.35 -3.06 22.80
C ALA A 1 -23.02 -3.62 22.29
N GLN A 2 -22.67 -3.35 21.03
CA GLN A 2 -21.39 -3.74 20.42
C GLN A 2 -20.80 -2.48 19.79
N GLN A 3 -20.14 -1.68 20.61
CA GLN A 3 -19.41 -0.48 20.21
C GLN A 3 -17.97 -0.63 20.73
N SER A 4 -17.24 -1.62 20.21
CA SER A 4 -15.85 -1.89 20.64
C SER A 4 -15.00 -2.51 19.53
N ALA A 5 -15.05 -1.97 18.30
CA ALA A 5 -14.08 -2.29 17.25
C ALA A 5 -13.88 -1.14 16.26
N ALA A 6 -13.99 0.11 16.71
CA ALA A 6 -13.68 1.26 15.87
C ALA A 6 -12.18 1.20 15.49
N ASP A 7 -11.92 0.94 14.21
CA ASP A 7 -10.64 1.11 13.50
C ASP A 7 -9.40 0.42 14.11
N PRO A 8 -9.33 -0.92 14.09
CA PRO A 8 -8.22 -1.68 14.68
C PRO A 8 -6.85 -1.37 14.04
N ASP A 9 -6.80 -1.05 12.74
CA ASP A 9 -5.53 -0.72 12.07
C ASP A 9 -4.97 0.61 12.57
N LEU A 10 -5.85 1.55 12.96
CA LEU A 10 -5.42 2.86 13.46
C LEU A 10 -4.89 2.79 14.91
N LYS A 11 -5.34 1.81 15.70
CA LYS A 11 -4.90 1.63 17.10
C LYS A 11 -3.51 1.03 17.24
N ASN A 12 -3.09 0.26 16.24
CA ASN A 12 -1.83 -0.49 16.26
C ASN A 12 -0.68 0.24 15.56
N LEU A 13 -0.87 1.50 15.16
CA LEU A 13 0.17 2.29 14.51
C LEU A 13 1.28 2.64 15.49
N ASN A 14 2.51 2.25 15.17
CA ASN A 14 3.69 2.82 15.81
C ASN A 14 4.11 4.09 15.07
N TYR A 15 3.75 5.25 15.60
CA TYR A 15 4.03 6.54 14.96
C TYR A 15 5.50 6.82 14.69
N ALA A 16 6.43 6.19 15.44
CA ALA A 16 7.86 6.36 15.25
C ALA A 16 8.40 5.70 13.96
N ASP A 17 7.67 4.72 13.42
CA ASP A 17 8.12 3.90 12.28
C ASP A 17 7.37 4.20 10.97
N LEU A 18 6.48 5.20 10.98
CA LEU A 18 5.67 5.54 9.82
C LEU A 18 6.51 6.22 8.73
N ASN A 19 6.28 5.80 7.48
CA ASN A 19 6.86 6.44 6.31
C ASN A 19 5.90 7.47 5.71
N TYR A 20 6.34 8.71 5.63
CA TYR A 20 5.61 9.82 5.02
C TYR A 20 6.20 10.29 3.69
N ASP A 21 7.26 9.62 3.18
CA ASP A 21 8.03 10.09 2.02
C ASP A 21 7.33 9.75 0.69
N TYR A 22 6.21 10.42 0.46
CA TYR A 22 5.38 10.32 -0.72
C TYR A 22 5.40 11.62 -1.53
N VAL A 23 5.58 11.49 -2.84
CA VAL A 23 5.47 12.60 -3.80
C VAL A 23 4.49 12.23 -4.90
N TYR A 24 3.93 13.21 -5.60
CA TYR A 24 2.95 12.94 -6.65
C TYR A 24 3.16 13.79 -7.90
N ALA A 25 2.60 13.34 -9.01
CA ALA A 25 2.46 14.08 -10.26
C ALA A 25 1.10 13.79 -10.88
N GLY A 26 0.50 14.78 -11.55
CA GLY A 26 -0.82 14.64 -12.18
C GLY A 26 -1.84 15.64 -11.63
N ASP A 27 -3.11 15.28 -11.66
CA ASP A 27 -4.22 16.18 -11.32
C ASP A 27 -4.38 16.37 -9.80
N ASP A 28 -4.29 17.62 -9.34
CA ASP A 28 -4.41 17.99 -7.92
C ASP A 28 -5.77 17.63 -7.31
N GLY A 29 -6.83 17.49 -8.12
CA GLY A 29 -8.14 17.08 -7.65
C GLY A 29 -8.20 15.64 -7.14
N LEU A 30 -7.21 14.81 -7.46
CA LEU A 30 -7.08 13.44 -6.94
C LEU A 30 -6.08 13.32 -5.78
N LYS A 31 -5.48 14.44 -5.36
CA LYS A 31 -4.41 14.44 -4.36
C LYS A 31 -4.98 14.08 -2.98
N PRO A 32 -4.46 13.03 -2.31
CA PRO A 32 -4.81 12.79 -0.91
C PRO A 32 -4.27 13.93 -0.03
N ARG A 33 -5.04 14.30 0.99
CA ARG A 33 -4.63 15.26 2.02
C ARG A 33 -3.49 14.72 2.87
N VAL A 34 -3.48 13.41 3.11
CA VAL A 34 -2.45 12.70 3.89
C VAL A 34 -2.13 11.40 3.17
N ALA A 35 -0.84 11.06 3.08
CA ALA A 35 -0.37 9.75 2.61
C ALA A 35 0.80 9.30 3.49
N PHE A 36 0.70 8.08 4.04
CA PHE A 36 1.80 7.42 4.75
C PHE A 36 1.64 5.90 4.70
N ASP A 37 2.66 5.16 5.10
CA ASP A 37 2.58 3.71 5.29
C ASP A 37 3.25 3.25 6.59
N ASP A 38 2.86 2.07 7.08
CA ASP A 38 3.43 1.42 8.27
C ASP A 38 4.48 0.33 7.91
N GLY A 39 4.93 0.29 6.65
CA GLY A 39 5.76 -0.78 6.11
C GLY A 39 4.99 -2.03 5.69
N THR A 40 3.66 -2.09 5.86
CA THR A 40 2.80 -3.18 5.38
C THR A 40 1.57 -2.68 4.63
N LYS A 41 0.99 -1.56 5.07
CA LYS A 41 -0.23 -0.95 4.54
C LYS A 41 -0.01 0.54 4.33
N MET A 42 -0.65 1.08 3.30
CA MET A 42 -0.67 2.51 3.03
C MET A 42 -2.00 3.11 3.49
N PHE A 43 -1.92 4.28 4.12
CA PHE A 43 -3.03 5.04 4.66
C PHE A 43 -3.15 6.35 3.90
N LEU A 44 -4.30 6.56 3.28
CA LEU A 44 -4.61 7.76 2.51
C LEU A 44 -5.81 8.47 3.12
N GLU A 45 -5.74 9.78 3.29
CA GLU A 45 -6.91 10.58 3.66
C GLU A 45 -7.33 11.44 2.46
N PHE A 46 -8.56 11.27 1.98
CA PHE A 46 -9.16 12.12 0.95
C PHE A 46 -10.16 13.08 1.58
N THR A 47 -10.24 14.31 1.05
CA THR A 47 -11.25 15.31 1.47
C THR A 47 -12.54 15.24 0.66
N GLY A 48 -12.53 14.53 -0.46
CA GLY A 48 -13.67 14.31 -1.33
C GLY A 48 -13.80 12.84 -1.69
N ASP A 49 -14.26 12.56 -2.91
CA ASP A 49 -14.46 11.20 -3.38
C ASP A 49 -13.15 10.40 -3.43
N ILE A 50 -13.24 9.11 -3.09
CA ILE A 50 -12.11 8.19 -3.10
C ILE A 50 -11.92 7.68 -4.54
N PRO A 51 -10.77 7.95 -5.20
CA PRO A 51 -10.52 7.45 -6.54
C PRO A 51 -10.28 5.95 -6.57
N ALA A 52 -10.29 5.36 -7.78
CA ALA A 52 -9.78 4.01 -7.97
C ALA A 52 -8.25 4.02 -7.80
N ILE A 53 -7.73 3.13 -6.96
CA ILE A 53 -6.30 3.03 -6.63
C ILE A 53 -5.72 1.78 -7.28
N PHE A 54 -4.61 1.95 -7.98
CA PHE A 54 -3.86 0.90 -8.65
C PHE A 54 -2.43 0.92 -8.13
N VAL A 55 -1.85 -0.26 -7.90
CA VAL A 55 -0.40 -0.38 -7.72
C VAL A 55 0.26 -0.59 -9.07
N VAL A 56 1.44 0.00 -9.27
CA VAL A 56 2.22 -0.13 -10.49
C VAL A 56 3.43 -1.00 -10.21
N ASP A 57 3.63 -2.05 -11.02
CA ASP A 57 4.80 -2.92 -10.93
C ASP A 57 6.05 -2.32 -11.63
N GLU A 58 7.19 -3.01 -11.55
CA GLU A 58 8.44 -2.54 -12.16
C GLU A 58 8.41 -2.48 -13.69
N LYS A 59 7.44 -3.16 -14.32
CA LYS A 59 7.20 -3.14 -15.76
C LYS A 59 6.19 -2.06 -16.17
N GLY A 60 5.69 -1.28 -15.21
CA GLY A 60 4.68 -0.25 -15.44
C GLY A 60 3.25 -0.77 -15.54
N GLN A 61 2.99 -2.03 -15.16
CA GLN A 61 1.65 -2.60 -15.23
C GLN A 61 0.84 -2.25 -13.99
N GLU A 62 -0.40 -1.81 -14.22
CA GLU A 62 -1.36 -1.46 -13.17
C GLU A 62 -2.12 -2.70 -12.68
N SER A 63 -2.35 -2.80 -11.38
CA SER A 63 -3.22 -3.80 -10.77
C SER A 63 -4.06 -3.16 -9.67
N LEU A 64 -5.33 -3.52 -9.62
CA LEU A 64 -6.25 -3.02 -8.59
C LEU A 64 -5.79 -3.50 -7.21
N VAL A 65 -5.89 -2.64 -6.20
CA VAL A 65 -5.53 -2.98 -4.83
C VAL A 65 -6.77 -3.24 -4.00
N ASN A 66 -6.63 -4.13 -3.02
CA ASN A 66 -7.64 -4.25 -1.98
C ASN A 66 -7.55 -3.02 -1.06
N GLN A 67 -8.69 -2.39 -0.82
CA GLN A 67 -8.80 -1.22 0.04
C GLN A 67 -10.03 -1.30 0.94
N ARG A 68 -9.95 -0.64 2.09
CA ARG A 68 -11.08 -0.44 3.02
C ARG A 68 -11.03 0.97 3.59
N THR A 69 -12.14 1.45 4.14
CA THR A 69 -12.17 2.71 4.88
C THR A 69 -12.28 2.42 6.37
N GLN A 70 -11.41 3.05 7.16
CA GLN A 70 -11.45 3.04 8.63
C GLN A 70 -11.23 4.46 9.14
N GLY A 71 -12.16 4.96 9.97
CA GLY A 71 -12.25 6.36 10.31
C GLY A 71 -12.24 7.26 9.08
N LYS A 72 -11.23 8.12 8.98
CA LYS A 72 -11.02 9.06 7.86
C LYS A 72 -10.05 8.55 6.78
N TYR A 73 -9.48 7.35 6.97
CA TYR A 73 -8.45 6.82 6.09
C TYR A 73 -8.98 5.72 5.18
N THR A 74 -8.63 5.82 3.90
CA THR A 74 -8.60 4.69 2.97
C THR A 74 -7.31 3.92 3.20
N ILE A 75 -7.44 2.68 3.65
CA ILE A 75 -6.33 1.76 3.93
C ILE A 75 -6.18 0.83 2.74
N VAL A 76 -4.97 0.78 2.19
CA VAL A 76 -4.56 -0.10 1.09
C VAL A 76 -3.64 -1.19 1.66
N ASP A 77 -4.03 -2.46 1.52
CA ASP A 77 -3.25 -3.61 2.03
C ASP A 77 -2.06 -3.99 1.14
N LYS A 78 -1.37 -2.97 0.61
CA LYS A 78 -0.19 -3.15 -0.22
C LYS A 78 0.66 -1.90 -0.19
N ILE A 79 1.97 -2.12 -0.19
CA ILE A 79 2.97 -1.07 -0.45
C ILE A 79 3.61 -1.30 -1.82
N GLY A 80 3.97 -0.21 -2.47
CA GLY A 80 4.54 -0.21 -3.81
C GLY A 80 5.32 1.07 -4.04
N ARG A 81 6.21 1.06 -5.05
CA ARG A 81 6.99 2.24 -5.42
C ARG A 81 6.15 3.32 -6.08
N GLN A 82 5.08 2.92 -6.76
CA GLN A 82 4.17 3.80 -7.45
C GLN A 82 2.74 3.26 -7.36
N PHE A 83 1.80 4.18 -7.21
CA PHE A 83 0.38 3.97 -7.35
C PHE A 83 -0.19 4.94 -8.37
N THR A 84 -1.24 4.51 -9.08
CA THR A 84 -2.04 5.39 -9.94
C THR A 84 -3.42 5.56 -9.32
N LEU A 85 -3.87 6.81 -9.21
CA LEU A 85 -5.20 7.19 -8.75
C LEU A 85 -5.99 7.69 -9.96
N ARG A 86 -7.21 7.19 -10.16
CA ARG A 86 -8.07 7.53 -11.31
C ARG A 86 -9.51 7.81 -10.87
N ALA A 87 -10.07 8.92 -11.31
CA ALA A 87 -11.50 9.23 -11.23
C ALA A 87 -11.85 10.29 -12.28
N ASP A 88 -13.04 10.21 -12.87
CA ASP A 88 -13.59 11.21 -13.80
C ASP A 88 -12.64 11.63 -14.95
N GLY A 89 -11.92 10.65 -15.52
CA GLY A 89 -10.94 10.90 -16.58
C GLY A 89 -9.64 11.56 -16.13
N LYS A 90 -9.49 11.88 -14.84
CA LYS A 90 -8.28 12.42 -14.23
C LYS A 90 -7.33 11.31 -13.81
N THR A 91 -6.06 11.64 -13.66
CA THR A 91 -5.03 10.70 -13.23
C THR A 91 -3.99 11.40 -12.35
N LEU A 92 -3.59 10.74 -11.27
CA LEU A 92 -2.48 11.13 -10.41
C LEU A 92 -1.60 9.92 -10.11
N CYS A 93 -0.29 10.07 -10.30
CA CYS A 93 0.70 9.09 -9.90
C CYS A 93 1.27 9.47 -8.53
N LEU A 94 1.16 8.57 -7.57
CA LEU A 94 1.68 8.71 -6.22
C LEU A 94 2.90 7.80 -6.05
N TYR A 95 4.05 8.38 -5.71
CA TYR A 95 5.33 7.68 -5.62
C TYR A 95 5.79 7.57 -4.17
N ASN A 96 6.07 6.36 -3.73
CA ASN A 96 6.75 6.11 -2.46
C ASN A 96 8.26 6.17 -2.68
N ARG A 97 8.93 7.15 -2.07
CA ARG A 97 10.38 7.34 -2.20
C ARG A 97 11.18 6.55 -1.16
N ALA A 98 10.53 6.06 -0.10
CA ALA A 98 11.14 5.07 0.78
C ALA A 98 11.23 3.74 0.04
N ARG A 99 12.35 3.02 0.20
CA ARG A 99 12.46 1.66 -0.35
C ARG A 99 11.50 0.76 0.43
N PRO A 100 10.45 0.21 -0.19
CA PRO A 100 9.38 -0.46 0.54
C PRO A 100 9.77 -1.83 1.13
N SER A 101 11.00 -2.31 0.92
CA SER A 101 11.38 -3.65 1.33
C SER A 101 12.11 -3.67 2.67
N LYS A 102 11.39 -3.99 3.75
CA LYS A 102 12.00 -4.69 4.90
C LYS A 102 11.91 -6.20 4.61
N ALA A 103 13.03 -6.91 4.75
CA ALA A 103 13.02 -8.37 4.63
C ALA A 103 12.25 -8.97 5.80
N ASP A 104 11.41 -9.98 5.54
CA ASP A 104 10.73 -10.73 6.59
C ASP A 104 11.72 -11.72 7.25
N PRO A 105 12.10 -11.52 8.53
CA PRO A 105 13.04 -12.42 9.21
C PRO A 105 12.47 -13.82 9.43
N VAL A 106 11.15 -13.98 9.53
CA VAL A 106 10.50 -15.30 9.68
C VAL A 106 10.61 -16.07 8.37
N SER A 107 10.28 -15.44 7.25
CA SER A 107 10.47 -16.03 5.92
C SER A 107 11.93 -16.42 5.65
N ALA A 108 12.90 -15.65 6.14
CA ALA A 108 14.31 -16.00 5.99
C ALA A 108 14.71 -17.31 6.69
N VAL A 109 14.07 -17.65 7.82
CA VAL A 109 14.40 -18.85 8.62
C VAL A 109 13.49 -20.04 8.27
N TYR A 110 12.19 -19.79 8.13
CA TYR A 110 11.15 -20.82 8.00
C TYR A 110 10.42 -20.79 6.65
N GLY A 111 10.77 -19.87 5.76
CA GLY A 111 10.15 -19.75 4.45
C GLY A 111 10.50 -20.90 3.50
N PRO A 112 9.63 -21.21 2.52
CA PRO A 112 9.90 -22.25 1.54
C PRO A 112 11.13 -21.88 0.70
N LYS A 113 12.03 -22.85 0.50
CA LYS A 113 13.18 -22.67 -0.40
C LYS A 113 12.72 -22.73 -1.85
N LYS A 114 13.19 -21.78 -2.66
CA LYS A 114 12.93 -21.78 -4.11
C LYS A 114 13.45 -23.08 -4.72
N LEU A 115 12.57 -23.83 -5.38
CA LEU A 115 12.98 -25.01 -6.13
C LEU A 115 13.89 -24.57 -7.27
N VAL A 116 15.16 -24.97 -7.21
CA VAL A 116 16.11 -24.75 -8.30
C VAL A 116 15.93 -25.89 -9.29
N ARG A 117 15.66 -25.57 -10.56
CA ARG A 117 15.40 -26.57 -11.60
C ARG A 117 16.65 -27.45 -11.76
N GLY A 118 16.54 -28.74 -11.42
CA GLY A 118 17.63 -29.72 -11.50
C GLY A 118 17.92 -30.53 -10.23
N SER A 119 17.22 -30.26 -9.11
CA SER A 119 17.47 -31.00 -7.86
C SER A 119 16.18 -31.13 -7.03
N GLY A 120 15.29 -32.04 -7.45
CA GLY A 120 14.10 -32.36 -6.68
C GLY A 120 13.50 -33.69 -7.10
N PRO A 121 12.77 -34.40 -6.21
CA PRO A 121 12.28 -35.77 -6.42
C PRO A 121 11.07 -35.86 -7.38
N PHE A 122 10.74 -34.77 -8.08
CA PHE A 122 9.59 -34.68 -9.00
C PHE A 122 10.03 -34.67 -10.48
N THR A 123 11.23 -35.16 -10.77
CA THR A 123 11.67 -35.53 -12.14
C THR A 123 11.44 -37.01 -12.39
#